data_AF-A0A8H3C174-F1
#
_entry.id   AF-A0A8H3C174-F1
#
_cell.length_a   1.000
_cell.length_b   1.000
_cell.length_c   1.000
_cell.angle_alpha   90.00
_cell.angle_beta   90.00
_cell.angle_gamma   90.00
#
_symmetry.space_group_name_H-M   'P 1'
#
loop_
_entity.id
_entity.type
_entity.pdbx_description
1 polymer ?
#
loop_
_entity_poly.entity_id
_entity_poly.type
_entity_poly.pdbx_seq_one_letter_code
_entity_poly.pdbx_strand_id
1 'polypeptide(L)'
;MSKVYVGNLSWSTTDESLRNAFSQHGNVIDSIVMKDRETGRSRGFGFVTFSSNDEANAAVNELNGAELDGRQLRVNLANERGSGGGGGGRW
;
A
#
# COMPACT_ATOMS: atom_id res chain seq x y z
N MET A 1 4.55 -13.88 6.05
CA MET A 1 4.60 -12.69 5.17
C MET A 1 3.18 -12.27 4.85
N SER A 2 2.87 -10.99 4.99
CA SER A 2 1.53 -10.46 4.71
C SER A 2 1.65 -9.15 3.94
N LYS A 3 0.79 -8.96 2.94
CA LYS A 3 0.83 -7.77 2.07
C LYS A 3 -0.24 -6.78 2.49
N VAL A 4 0.10 -5.50 2.43
CA VAL A 4 -0.74 -4.37 2.80
C VAL A 4 -0.85 -3.45 1.58
N TYR A 5 -2.08 -3.07 1.26
CA TYR A 5 -2.40 -2.04 0.29
C TYR A 5 -2.37 -0.68 0.96
N VAL A 6 -1.74 0.29 0.29
CA VAL A 6 -1.66 1.68 0.75
C VAL A 6 -2.15 2.59 -0.37
N GLY A 7 -3.24 3.30 -0.15
CA GLY A 7 -3.86 4.23 -1.10
C GLY A 7 -3.89 5.67 -0.58
N ASN A 8 -4.29 6.58 -1.48
CA ASN A 8 -4.30 8.03 -1.24
C ASN A 8 -2.91 8.61 -0.91
N LEU A 9 -1.86 8.00 -1.46
CA LEU A 9 -0.49 8.50 -1.34
C LEU A 9 -0.34 9.85 -2.05
N SER A 10 0.59 10.67 -1.57
CA SER A 10 1.04 11.83 -2.34
C SER A 10 1.73 11.38 -3.62
N TRP A 11 1.70 12.23 -4.64
CA TRP A 11 2.46 11.99 -5.86
C TRP A 11 3.97 12.07 -5.63
N SER A 12 4.39 12.73 -4.54
CA SER A 12 5.78 12.78 -4.06
C SER A 12 6.20 11.53 -3.28
N THR A 13 5.24 10.71 -2.81
CA THR A 13 5.57 9.53 -2.01
C THR A 13 6.29 8.49 -2.88
N THR A 14 7.49 8.13 -2.46
CA THR A 14 8.35 7.10 -3.05
C THR A 14 8.27 5.79 -2.29
N ASP A 15 8.72 4.71 -2.93
CA ASP A 15 8.96 3.40 -2.32
C ASP A 15 9.80 3.49 -1.03
N GLU A 16 10.89 4.24 -1.01
CA GLU A 16 11.66 4.50 0.22
C GLU A 16 10.87 5.21 1.32
N SER A 17 10.14 6.29 1.00
CA SER A 17 9.33 7.01 2.00
C SER A 17 8.21 6.14 2.58
N LEU A 18 7.59 5.31 1.73
CA LEU A 18 6.59 4.34 2.13
C LEU A 18 7.23 3.28 3.05
N ARG A 19 8.39 2.73 2.69
CA ARG A 19 9.12 1.80 3.54
C ARG A 19 9.42 2.39 4.91
N ASN A 20 9.96 3.60 4.95
CA ASN A 20 10.36 4.24 6.20
C ASN A 20 9.16 4.47 7.12
N ALA A 21 8.03 4.96 6.59
CA ALA A 21 6.81 5.14 7.36
C ALA A 21 6.28 3.82 7.95
N PHE A 22 6.27 2.75 7.15
CA PHE A 22 5.75 1.46 7.58
C PHE A 22 6.73 0.64 8.44
N SER A 23 8.04 0.90 8.33
CA SER A 23 9.08 0.19 9.11
C SER A 23 9.04 0.52 10.60
N GLN A 24 8.35 1.60 11.00
CA GLN A 24 8.13 1.92 12.41
C GLN A 24 7.12 0.99 13.09
N HIS A 25 6.28 0.31 12.30
CA HIS A 25 5.21 -0.56 12.80
C HIS A 25 5.53 -2.06 12.66
N GLY A 26 6.64 -2.41 12.01
CA GLY A 26 7.06 -3.81 11.85
C GLY A 26 8.16 -3.97 10.81
N ASN A 27 8.59 -5.21 10.59
CA ASN A 27 9.62 -5.52 9.63
C ASN A 27 9.08 -5.56 8.19
N VAL A 28 9.37 -4.51 7.42
CA VAL A 28 9.03 -4.40 6.00
C VAL A 28 10.02 -5.20 5.15
N ILE A 29 9.52 -6.25 4.51
CA ILE A 29 10.25 -7.09 3.55
C ILE A 29 10.35 -6.40 2.19
N ASP A 30 9.26 -5.81 1.73
CA ASP A 30 9.20 -5.17 0.41
C ASP A 30 8.23 -3.99 0.39
N SER A 31 8.46 -3.02 -0.48
CA SER A 31 7.65 -1.81 -0.61
C SER A 31 7.69 -1.29 -2.04
N ILE A 32 6.54 -1.20 -2.69
CA ILE A 32 6.44 -0.78 -4.09
C ILE A 32 5.35 0.27 -4.23
N VAL A 33 5.72 1.45 -4.69
CA VAL A 33 4.76 2.48 -5.13
C VAL A 33 4.44 2.24 -6.61
N MET A 34 3.15 2.12 -6.93
CA MET A 34 2.71 1.90 -8.29
C MET A 34 2.81 3.22 -9.06
N LYS A 35 3.67 3.25 -10.07
CA LYS A 35 3.88 4.40 -10.94
C LYS A 35 3.27 4.12 -12.31
N ASP A 36 2.79 5.17 -12.95
CA ASP A 36 2.29 5.15 -14.32
C ASP A 36 3.46 4.86 -15.28
N ARG A 37 3.28 3.91 -16.19
CA ARG A 37 4.38 3.43 -17.05
C ARG A 37 4.74 4.42 -18.16
N GLU A 38 3.80 5.27 -18.56
CA GLU A 38 4.00 6.26 -19.63
C GLU A 38 4.62 7.54 -19.08
N THR A 39 4.14 8.00 -17.93
CA THR A 39 4.55 9.29 -17.33
C THR A 39 5.55 9.16 -16.19
N GLY A 40 5.76 7.94 -15.66
CA GLY A 40 6.59 7.69 -14.48
C GLY A 40 6.01 8.22 -13.16
N ARG A 41 4.83 8.85 -13.18
CA ARG A 41 4.23 9.50 -12.01
C ARG A 41 3.58 8.49 -11.08
N SER A 42 3.63 8.73 -9.78
CA SER A 42 2.93 7.90 -8.80
C SER A 42 1.42 7.89 -9.10
N ARG A 43 0.83 6.69 -9.09
CA ARG A 43 -0.62 6.51 -9.23
C ARG A 43 -1.38 6.80 -7.93
N GLY A 44 -0.68 7.24 -6.87
CA GLY A 44 -1.26 7.54 -5.57
C GLY A 44 -1.58 6.31 -4.73
N PHE A 45 -0.97 5.16 -5.06
CA PHE A 45 -1.09 3.94 -4.26
C PHE A 45 0.15 3.05 -4.40
N GLY A 46 0.32 2.15 -3.44
CA GLY A 46 1.42 1.20 -3.36
C GLY A 46 1.06 -0.03 -2.52
N PHE A 47 2.04 -0.91 -2.39
CA PHE A 47 1.95 -2.12 -1.59
C PHE A 47 3.16 -2.25 -0.69
N VAL A 48 2.94 -2.73 0.52
CA VAL A 48 3.98 -3.03 1.51
C VAL A 48 3.85 -4.48 1.92
N THR A 49 4.93 -5.24 1.90
CA THR A 49 4.97 -6.63 2.36
C THR A 49 5.69 -6.67 3.70
N PHE A 50 5.00 -7.15 4.72
CA PHE A 50 5.54 -7.38 6.07
C PHE A 50 5.99 -8.81 6.26
N SER A 51 6.88 -9.00 7.24
CA SER A 51 7.42 -10.31 7.61
C SER A 51 6.34 -11.19 8.25
N SER A 52 5.50 -10.62 9.12
CA SER A 52 4.39 -11.29 9.80
C SER A 52 3.03 -10.65 9.49
N ASN A 53 1.95 -11.41 9.73
CA ASN A 53 0.58 -10.95 9.58
C ASN A 53 0.13 -10.04 10.73
N ASP A 54 0.64 -10.26 11.95
CA ASP A 54 0.38 -9.40 13.10
C ASP A 54 0.91 -7.98 12.86
N GLU A 55 2.14 -7.87 12.35
CA GLU A 55 2.77 -6.58 11.97
C GLU A 55 1.94 -5.85 10.91
N ALA A 56 1.47 -6.58 9.89
CA ALA A 56 0.62 -6.02 8.84
C ALA A 56 -0.72 -5.50 9.40
N ASN A 57 -1.37 -6.25 10.30
CA ASN A 57 -2.62 -5.82 10.92
C ASN A 57 -2.43 -4.62 11.84
N ALA A 58 -1.36 -4.61 12.65
CA ALA A 58 -1.03 -3.48 13.49
C ALA A 58 -0.79 -2.22 12.65
N ALA A 59 0.00 -2.33 11.58
CA ALA A 59 0.24 -1.23 10.65
C ALA A 59 -1.05 -0.74 9.99
N VAL A 60 -1.96 -1.65 9.58
CA VAL A 60 -3.27 -1.27 9.03
C VAL A 60 -4.10 -0.49 10.04
N ASN A 61 -4.21 -0.96 11.29
CA ASN A 61 -5.03 -0.29 12.30
C ASN A 61 -4.47 1.08 12.70
N GLU A 62 -3.15 1.22 12.78
CA GLU A 62 -2.48 2.46 13.20
C GLU A 62 -2.38 3.49 12.06
N LEU A 63 -2.06 3.05 10.84
CA LEU A 63 -1.79 3.95 9.71
C LEU A 63 -3.02 4.24 8.85
N ASN A 64 -4.09 3.45 8.96
CA ASN A 64 -5.31 3.73 8.20
C ASN A 64 -5.97 5.01 8.73
N GLY A 65 -6.03 6.04 7.88
CA GLY A 65 -6.52 7.37 8.23
C GLY A 65 -5.42 8.31 8.75
N ALA A 66 -4.20 7.83 8.96
CA ALA A 66 -3.06 8.65 9.35
C ALA A 66 -2.67 9.63 8.22
N GLU A 67 -2.15 10.79 8.59
CA GLU A 67 -1.72 11.79 7.62
C GLU A 67 -0.26 11.57 7.21
N LEU A 68 0.00 11.45 5.90
CA LEU A 68 1.32 11.41 5.30
C LEU A 68 1.37 12.41 4.15
N ASP A 69 2.39 13.27 4.13
CA ASP A 69 2.54 14.32 3.11
C ASP A 69 1.27 15.20 2.94
N GLY A 70 0.54 15.46 4.03
CA GLY A 70 -0.71 16.21 4.03
C GLY A 70 -1.91 15.46 3.43
N ARG A 71 -1.83 14.12 3.30
CA ARG A 71 -2.93 13.27 2.82
C ARG A 71 -3.23 12.14 3.78
N GLN A 72 -4.52 11.88 4.02
CA GLN A 72 -4.93 10.74 4.83
C GLN A 72 -4.73 9.42 4.08
N LEU A 73 -3.84 8.59 4.59
CA LEU A 73 -3.54 7.28 4.05
C LEU A 73 -4.77 6.35 4.14
N ARG A 74 -4.96 5.53 3.12
CA ARG A 74 -5.88 4.39 3.16
C ARG A 74 -5.09 3.11 3.22
N VAL A 75 -5.08 2.46 4.37
CA VAL A 75 -4.28 1.25 4.60
C VAL A 75 -5.22 0.08 4.79
N ASN A 76 -5.02 -1.00 4.06
CA ASN A 76 -5.84 -2.21 4.15
C ASN A 76 -4.98 -3.45 3.92
N LEU A 77 -5.34 -4.59 4.51
CA LEU A 77 -4.71 -5.86 4.14
C LEU A 77 -4.94 -6.15 2.65
N ALA A 78 -3.86 -6.33 1.90
CA ALA A 78 -3.94 -6.77 0.52
C ALA A 78 -4.23 -8.27 0.55
N ASN A 79 -5.51 -8.62 0.46
CA ASN A 79 -5.89 -10.03 0.26
C ASN A 79 -5.12 -10.57 -0.95
N GLU A 80 -4.42 -11.69 -0.76
CA GLU A 80 -3.94 -12.55 -1.83
C GLU A 80 -5.15 -13.11 -2.57
N ARG A 81 -5.81 -12.29 -3.40
CA ARG A 81 -6.67 -12.82 -4.44
C ARG A 81 -5.75 -13.44 -5.49
N GLY A 82 -5.27 -14.64 -5.20
CA GLY A 82 -5.15 -15.66 -6.23
C GLY A 82 -6.56 -15.99 -6.74
N SER A 83 -7.13 -15.09 -7.55
CA SER A 83 -8.33 -15.27 -8.36
C SER A 83 -8.54 -14.00 -9.20
N GLY A 84 -7.97 -13.98 -10.40
CA GLY A 84 -8.56 -13.21 -11.51
C GLY A 84 -9.84 -13.91 -12.00
N GLY A 85 -10.72 -13.15 -12.65
CA GLY A 85 -11.89 -13.65 -13.40
C GLY A 85 -13.11 -12.75 -13.20
N GLY A 86 -13.30 -11.71 -14.03
CA GLY A 86 -14.24 -11.72 -15.17
C GLY A 86 -15.41 -10.78 -14.82
N GLY A 87 -15.67 -9.68 -15.51
CA GLY A 87 -15.95 -9.59 -16.94
C GLY A 87 -17.47 -9.53 -17.12
N GLY A 88 -18.00 -8.45 -17.69
CA GLY A 88 -19.35 -8.47 -18.27
C GLY A 88 -20.23 -7.27 -17.96
N GLY A 89 -20.20 -6.29 -18.87
CA GLY A 89 -21.39 -5.86 -19.61
C GLY A 89 -22.63 -5.45 -18.83
N ARG A 90 -22.86 -4.14 -18.82
CA ARG A 90 -24.16 -3.50 -18.63
C ARG A 90 -25.01 -3.82 -19.87
N TRP A 91 -26.25 -4.30 -19.69
CA TRP A 91 -27.33 -4.25 -20.67
C TRP A 91 -28.61 -3.83 -19.92
#